data_AF-A0A2S0KTB7-F1
#
_entry.id   AF-A0A2S0KTB7-F1
#
_cell.length_a   1.000
_cell.length_b   1.000
_cell.length_c   1.000
_cell.angle_alpha   90.00
_cell.angle_beta   90.00
_cell.angle_gamma   90.00
#
_symmetry.space_group_name_H-M   'P 1'
#
loop_
_entity.id
_entity.type
_entity.pdbx_description
1 polymer ?
#
loop_
_entity_poly.entity_id
_entity_poly.type
_entity_poly.pdbx_seq_one_letter_code
_entity_poly.pdbx_strand_id
1 'polypeptide(L)'
;MPDNPARFYTRLPEGAVRCDLCPRRCVITPGGAGWCRMRCNAAGELHALSYARPAAVAIDPIEKKPLMNFLPGTRTLSLGAFGCNLDCCFCQNSSLSHGTYNANGDWRILTPRETVSLAAANDCPSISLTYNEPTLWIEYAMDIAKLARASGLRTVLVTNGFIEPEPARALYPLVDAANIDVKGFSEEFYESMCGGSLAPVRTACEIFKNEAGGHLELTNLVIPGRNDSPEQQEAYLDWVEAALGTDTPLHFNAYFPAYHYRQSPRTPAALLHALRDRALERGFRNVRLGNI
;
A
#
# COMPACT_ATOMS: atom_id res chain seq x y z
N MET A 1 0.76 27.33 1.91
CA MET A 1 0.82 25.85 1.89
C MET A 1 0.21 25.34 3.18
N PRO A 2 -0.36 24.13 3.21
CA PRO A 2 -0.82 23.51 4.45
C PRO A 2 0.33 23.36 5.45
N ASP A 3 0.12 23.75 6.71
CA ASP A 3 1.10 23.61 7.78
C ASP A 3 1.12 22.19 8.35
N ASN A 4 1.63 21.25 7.57
CA ASN A 4 1.72 19.83 7.93
C ASN A 4 3.18 19.35 7.83
N PRO A 5 4.03 19.56 8.84
CA PRO A 5 5.41 19.09 8.83
C PRO A 5 5.47 17.57 8.61
N ALA A 6 6.28 17.15 7.65
CA ALA A 6 6.53 15.74 7.37
C ALA A 6 7.67 15.20 8.23
N ARG A 7 7.66 13.89 8.45
CA ARG A 7 8.70 13.11 9.12
C ARG A 7 9.54 12.36 8.09
N PHE A 8 10.64 11.77 8.55
CA PHE A 8 11.53 10.91 7.76
C PHE A 8 12.19 11.67 6.61
N TYR A 9 13.02 12.65 6.95
CA TYR A 9 13.82 13.37 5.98
C TYR A 9 15.10 13.91 6.63
N THR A 10 16.13 14.06 5.81
CA THR A 10 17.40 14.65 6.19
C THR A 10 17.51 16.06 5.59
N ARG A 11 17.84 17.07 6.41
CA ARG A 11 18.16 18.41 5.91
C ARG A 11 19.52 18.39 5.21
N LEU A 12 19.61 19.05 4.06
CA LEU A 12 20.81 19.18 3.24
C LEU A 12 21.23 20.66 3.15
N PRO A 13 22.43 20.97 2.63
CA PRO A 13 22.85 22.35 2.35
C PRO A 13 21.86 23.11 1.47
N GLU A 14 21.93 24.45 1.51
CA GLU A 14 21.12 25.35 0.68
C GLU A 14 19.59 25.19 0.86
N GLY A 15 19.17 24.64 2.01
CA GLY A 15 17.76 24.42 2.31
C GLY A 15 17.14 23.25 1.53
N ALA A 16 17.93 22.43 0.82
CA ALA A 16 17.42 21.20 0.25
C ALA A 16 17.10 20.17 1.35
N VAL A 17 16.28 19.18 1.02
CA VAL A 17 15.97 18.05 1.90
C VAL A 17 16.02 16.74 1.13
N ARG A 18 16.47 15.66 1.75
CA ARG A 18 16.30 14.30 1.23
C ARG A 18 15.14 13.63 1.95
N CYS A 19 14.10 13.25 1.21
CA CYS A 19 12.98 12.49 1.78
C CYS A 19 13.40 11.03 1.97
N ASP A 20 13.44 10.55 3.20
CA ASP A 20 13.87 9.20 3.58
C ASP A 20 12.66 8.26 3.82
N LEU A 21 11.47 8.65 3.35
CA LEU A 21 10.24 7.87 3.54
C LEU A 21 10.23 6.56 2.73
N CYS A 22 10.68 6.61 1.49
CA CYS A 22 10.60 5.51 0.54
C CYS A 22 11.89 5.40 -0.26
N PRO A 23 12.14 4.24 -0.92
CA PRO A 23 13.40 3.97 -1.62
C PRO A 23 13.75 4.95 -2.74
N ARG A 24 12.83 5.83 -3.17
CA ARG A 24 13.13 6.91 -4.13
C ARG A 24 14.10 7.95 -3.59
N ARG A 25 14.20 8.11 -2.27
CA ARG A 25 15.14 9.03 -1.58
C ARG A 25 15.25 10.42 -2.23
N CYS A 26 14.11 11.01 -2.62
CA CYS A 26 14.09 12.22 -3.43
C CYS A 26 14.85 13.36 -2.72
N VAL A 27 15.78 14.00 -3.42
CA VAL A 27 16.36 15.28 -3.02
C VAL A 27 15.48 16.40 -3.57
N ILE A 28 14.97 17.24 -2.67
CA ILE A 28 13.95 18.25 -2.95
C ILE A 28 14.50 19.61 -2.54
N THR A 29 14.73 20.49 -3.51
CA THR A 29 15.14 21.88 -3.28
C THR A 29 13.98 22.73 -2.73
N PRO A 30 14.24 23.87 -2.06
CA PRO A 30 13.19 24.78 -1.61
C PRO A 30 12.17 25.10 -2.70
N GLY A 31 10.87 24.98 -2.39
CA GLY A 31 9.77 25.18 -3.34
C GLY A 31 9.47 23.96 -4.23
N GLY A 32 10.32 22.94 -4.22
CA GLY A 32 10.14 21.70 -4.99
C GLY A 32 9.21 20.68 -4.32
N ALA A 33 8.91 19.61 -5.06
CA ALA A 33 8.17 18.45 -4.57
C ALA A 33 8.90 17.15 -4.92
N GLY A 34 8.71 16.13 -4.09
CA GLY A 34 9.19 14.79 -4.35
C GLY A 34 8.46 14.14 -5.53
N TRP A 35 8.97 12.99 -5.99
CA TRP A 35 8.43 12.28 -7.16
C TRP A 35 6.94 11.97 -7.03
N CYS A 36 6.47 11.59 -5.84
CA CYS A 36 5.06 11.30 -5.56
C CYS A 36 4.16 12.54 -5.55
N ARG A 37 4.74 13.75 -5.63
CA ARG A 37 4.07 15.06 -5.56
C ARG A 37 3.33 15.36 -4.26
N MET A 38 3.33 14.47 -3.28
CA MET A 38 2.64 14.64 -1.99
C MET A 38 3.52 15.19 -0.88
N ARG A 39 4.83 15.32 -1.13
CA ARG A 39 5.79 15.86 -0.18
C ARG A 39 6.53 17.03 -0.80
N CYS A 40 6.45 18.21 -0.21
CA CYS A 40 7.07 19.43 -0.74
C CYS A 40 8.03 20.04 0.27
N ASN A 41 9.08 20.68 -0.23
CA ASN A 41 10.00 21.43 0.60
C ASN A 41 9.52 22.90 0.68
N ALA A 42 9.07 23.33 1.85
CA ALA A 42 8.78 24.73 2.13
C ALA A 42 9.94 25.31 2.96
N ALA A 43 10.79 26.11 2.31
CA ALA A 43 11.88 26.87 2.96
C ALA A 43 12.82 26.03 3.85
N GLY A 44 13.16 24.80 3.44
CA GLY A 44 14.06 23.91 4.18
C GLY A 44 13.36 22.86 5.04
N GLU A 45 12.02 22.84 5.04
CA GLU A 45 11.22 21.89 5.79
C GLU A 45 10.36 21.06 4.86
N LEU A 46 10.33 19.75 5.08
CA LEU A 46 9.49 18.86 4.28
C LEU A 46 8.07 18.88 4.86
N HIS A 47 7.06 19.03 4.01
CA HIS A 47 5.64 19.01 4.39
C HIS A 47 4.85 17.95 3.64
N ALA A 48 3.85 17.37 4.31
CA ALA A 48 2.93 16.39 3.75
C ALA A 48 1.63 17.07 3.26
N LEU A 49 1.41 17.06 1.94
CA LEU A 49 0.29 17.78 1.32
C LEU A 49 -1.07 17.10 1.52
N SER A 50 -1.08 15.78 1.65
CA SER A 50 -2.28 14.94 1.75
C SER A 50 -2.77 14.69 3.18
N TYR A 51 -2.08 15.21 4.21
CA TYR A 51 -2.52 15.07 5.60
C TYR A 51 -3.92 15.66 5.79
N ALA A 52 -4.82 14.87 6.38
CA ALA A 52 -6.24 15.18 6.58
C ALA A 52 -7.03 15.55 5.31
N ARG A 53 -6.53 15.20 4.12
CA ARG A 53 -7.18 15.47 2.83
C ARG A 53 -7.34 14.18 2.02
N PRO A 54 -8.22 13.26 2.45
CA PRO A 54 -8.50 12.07 1.65
C PRO A 54 -9.14 12.47 0.31
N ALA A 55 -8.68 11.83 -0.76
CA ALA A 55 -9.23 11.94 -2.10
C ALA A 55 -10.44 11.01 -2.30
N ALA A 56 -10.51 9.92 -1.53
CA ALA A 56 -11.59 8.96 -1.56
C ALA A 56 -11.91 8.52 -0.12
N VAL A 57 -13.20 8.49 0.20
CA VAL A 57 -13.73 7.97 1.47
C VAL A 57 -14.94 7.11 1.14
N ALA A 58 -14.93 5.85 1.57
CA ALA A 58 -16.08 4.95 1.38
C ALA A 58 -16.17 3.96 2.53
N ILE A 59 -17.34 3.34 2.69
CA ILE A 59 -17.50 2.16 3.55
C ILE A 59 -17.49 0.95 2.63
N ASP A 60 -16.50 0.09 2.81
CA ASP A 60 -16.30 -1.11 2.00
C ASP A 60 -16.39 -2.36 2.90
N PRO A 61 -16.70 -3.54 2.35
CA PRO A 61 -16.46 -4.80 3.06
C PRO A 61 -14.94 -5.03 3.23
N ILE A 62 -14.53 -5.67 4.31
CA ILE A 62 -13.11 -5.92 4.60
C ILE A 62 -12.44 -6.79 3.52
N GLU A 63 -13.21 -7.67 2.88
CA GLU A 63 -12.77 -8.55 1.80
C GLU A 63 -12.33 -7.78 0.56
N LYS A 64 -12.80 -6.54 0.37
CA LYS A 64 -12.32 -5.66 -0.70
C LYS A 64 -10.91 -5.11 -0.44
N LYS A 65 -10.37 -5.28 0.78
CA LYS A 65 -9.00 -4.91 1.20
C LYS A 65 -8.04 -6.09 1.14
N PRO A 66 -8.30 -7.01 0.20
CA PRO A 66 -7.98 -8.44 0.26
C PRO A 66 -7.57 -8.96 1.66
N LEU A 67 -8.47 -8.79 2.63
CA LEU A 67 -8.33 -9.35 3.97
C LEU A 67 -9.48 -10.34 4.18
N MET A 68 -9.25 -11.60 3.83
CA MET A 68 -10.26 -12.66 3.93
C MET A 68 -10.17 -13.42 5.26
N ASN A 69 -9.07 -13.25 5.99
CA ASN A 69 -8.78 -13.93 7.24
C ASN A 69 -8.70 -12.95 8.43
N PHE A 70 -9.08 -11.69 8.23
CA PHE A 70 -9.15 -10.65 9.26
C PHE A 70 -10.51 -9.96 9.29
N LEU A 71 -11.23 -10.08 10.42
CA LEU A 71 -12.60 -9.56 10.61
C LEU A 71 -13.59 -9.91 9.48
N PRO A 72 -13.66 -11.17 9.00
CA PRO A 72 -14.50 -11.53 7.86
C PRO A 72 -15.98 -11.19 8.09
N GLY A 73 -16.66 -10.72 7.04
CA GLY A 73 -18.06 -10.30 7.03
C GLY A 73 -18.30 -8.90 7.59
N THR A 74 -17.26 -8.17 7.99
CA THR A 74 -17.39 -6.83 8.57
C THR A 74 -17.17 -5.72 7.54
N ARG A 75 -17.56 -4.49 7.92
CA ARG A 75 -17.33 -3.27 7.15
C ARG A 75 -16.10 -2.52 7.67
N THR A 76 -15.50 -1.72 6.80
CA THR A 76 -14.37 -0.84 7.14
C THR A 76 -14.55 0.55 6.53
N LEU A 77 -14.23 1.59 7.30
CA LEU A 77 -14.12 2.94 6.75
C LEU A 77 -12.81 3.02 5.96
N SER A 78 -12.92 3.17 4.65
CA SER A 78 -11.80 3.17 3.71
C SER A 78 -11.41 4.58 3.31
N LEU A 79 -10.12 4.89 3.37
CA LEU A 79 -9.55 6.17 2.96
C LEU A 79 -8.43 5.97 1.95
N GLY A 80 -8.44 6.77 0.89
CA GLY A 80 -7.29 6.94 -0.01
C GLY A 80 -7.00 8.41 -0.21
N ALA A 81 -5.75 8.71 -0.51
CA ALA A 81 -5.29 10.07 -0.82
C ALA A 81 -4.75 10.13 -2.25
N PHE A 82 -4.06 11.20 -2.61
CA PHE A 82 -3.37 11.30 -3.89
C PHE A 82 -1.94 10.79 -3.80
N GLY A 83 -1.37 10.45 -4.96
CA GLY A 83 0.03 10.10 -5.14
C GLY A 83 0.32 8.61 -4.95
N CYS A 84 1.42 8.17 -5.55
CA CYS A 84 2.02 6.86 -5.34
C CYS A 84 3.54 7.02 -5.39
N ASN A 85 4.29 6.08 -4.82
CA ASN A 85 5.74 5.99 -4.94
C ASN A 85 6.19 4.91 -5.94
N LEU A 86 5.25 4.20 -6.57
CA LEU A 86 5.47 3.35 -7.74
C LEU A 86 4.79 3.97 -8.98
N ASP A 87 5.23 3.56 -10.17
CA ASP A 87 4.72 3.96 -11.48
C ASP A 87 4.16 2.76 -12.25
N CYS A 88 3.23 2.02 -11.62
CA CYS A 88 2.68 0.81 -12.22
C CYS A 88 1.94 1.13 -13.53
N CYS A 89 2.47 0.70 -14.67
CA CYS A 89 1.86 0.97 -15.99
C CYS A 89 0.49 0.30 -16.16
N PHE A 90 0.16 -0.66 -15.29
CA PHE A 90 -1.09 -1.40 -15.19
C PHE A 90 -2.01 -0.92 -14.03
N CYS A 91 -1.74 0.25 -13.43
CA CYS A 91 -2.45 0.72 -12.24
C CYS A 91 -3.97 0.85 -12.43
N GLN A 92 -4.75 0.12 -11.62
CA GLN A 92 -6.22 0.17 -11.65
C GLN A 92 -6.79 1.39 -10.90
N ASN A 93 -5.98 2.07 -10.07
CA ASN A 93 -6.33 3.27 -9.32
C ASN A 93 -5.54 4.49 -9.80
N SER A 94 -5.20 4.56 -11.09
CA SER A 94 -4.30 5.58 -11.65
C SER A 94 -4.80 7.02 -11.45
N SER A 95 -6.13 7.23 -11.37
CA SER A 95 -6.73 8.53 -11.05
C SER A 95 -6.33 9.06 -9.67
N LEU A 96 -6.11 8.18 -8.69
CA LEU A 96 -5.63 8.54 -7.35
C LEU A 96 -4.10 8.55 -7.31
N SER A 97 -3.46 7.53 -7.89
CA SER A 97 -2.00 7.34 -7.85
C SER A 97 -1.23 8.39 -8.64
N HIS A 98 -1.73 8.77 -9.82
CA HIS A 98 -1.06 9.63 -10.80
C HIS A 98 -1.89 10.84 -11.23
N GLY A 99 -3.06 11.06 -10.60
CA GLY A 99 -3.91 12.21 -10.86
C GLY A 99 -3.24 13.54 -10.53
N THR A 100 -3.70 14.60 -11.19
CA THR A 100 -3.26 15.98 -10.89
C THR A 100 -3.98 16.47 -9.64
N TYR A 101 -3.21 16.86 -8.63
CA TYR A 101 -3.72 17.42 -7.39
C TYR A 101 -3.51 18.93 -7.36
N ASN A 102 -4.58 19.69 -7.07
CA ASN A 102 -4.48 21.11 -6.77
C ASN A 102 -4.46 21.28 -5.24
N ALA A 103 -3.33 21.66 -4.65
CA ALA A 103 -3.22 21.87 -3.21
C ALA A 103 -4.17 22.96 -2.65
N ASN A 104 -4.68 23.83 -3.52
CA ASN A 104 -5.66 24.88 -3.19
C ASN A 104 -7.08 24.53 -3.63
N GLY A 105 -7.33 23.28 -4.03
CA GLY A 105 -8.67 22.79 -4.35
C GLY A 105 -9.57 22.73 -3.10
N ASP A 106 -10.87 22.74 -3.31
CA ASP A 106 -11.87 22.55 -2.26
C ASP A 106 -11.96 21.06 -1.90
N TRP A 107 -11.02 20.62 -1.05
CA TRP A 107 -10.95 19.25 -0.57
C TRP A 107 -11.66 19.12 0.76
N ARG A 108 -12.43 18.03 0.91
CA ARG A 108 -12.94 17.63 2.22
C ARG A 108 -11.76 17.45 3.17
N ILE A 109 -11.75 18.25 4.22
CA ILE A 109 -10.87 18.02 5.37
C ILE A 109 -11.51 16.93 6.22
N LEU A 110 -10.71 15.94 6.58
CA LEU A 110 -11.11 14.89 7.51
C LEU A 110 -9.94 14.65 8.46
N THR A 111 -10.04 15.20 9.67
CA THR A 111 -9.01 15.06 10.69
C THR A 111 -8.97 13.63 11.23
N PRO A 112 -7.87 13.19 11.88
CA PRO A 112 -7.80 11.86 12.50
C PRO A 112 -8.98 11.56 13.44
N ARG A 113 -9.40 12.55 14.24
CA ARG A 113 -10.53 12.41 15.18
C ARG A 113 -11.87 12.25 14.45
N GLU A 114 -12.09 13.03 13.40
CA GLU A 114 -13.30 12.92 12.58
C GLU A 114 -13.35 11.59 11.83
N THR A 115 -12.21 11.09 11.33
CA THR A 115 -12.11 9.77 10.70
C THR A 115 -12.54 8.66 11.66
N VAL A 116 -12.03 8.67 12.89
CA VAL A 116 -12.39 7.67 13.92
C VAL A 116 -13.86 7.80 14.32
N SER A 117 -14.34 9.03 14.50
CA SER A 117 -15.76 9.29 14.82
C SER A 117 -16.68 8.83 13.71
N LEU A 118 -16.30 9.05 12.45
CA LEU A 118 -17.05 8.61 11.27
C LEU A 118 -17.12 7.09 11.17
N ALA A 119 -16.03 6.39 11.45
CA ALA A 119 -16.01 4.93 11.47
C ALA A 119 -16.94 4.38 12.56
N ALA A 120 -16.83 4.92 13.79
CA ALA A 120 -17.69 4.52 14.90
C ALA A 120 -19.18 4.80 14.61
N ALA A 121 -19.51 5.97 14.06
CA ALA A 121 -20.89 6.35 13.72
C ALA A 121 -21.51 5.49 12.61
N ASN A 122 -20.71 4.72 11.87
CA ASN A 122 -21.17 3.81 10.82
C ASN A 122 -20.99 2.33 11.19
N ASP A 123 -20.76 2.03 12.48
CA ASP A 123 -20.54 0.67 12.98
C ASP A 123 -19.44 -0.09 12.21
N CYS A 124 -18.40 0.63 11.79
CA CYS A 124 -17.22 0.02 11.18
C CYS A 124 -16.26 -0.39 12.30
N PRO A 125 -16.01 -1.69 12.54
CA PRO A 125 -15.02 -2.14 13.52
C PRO A 125 -13.58 -1.81 13.13
N SER A 126 -13.35 -1.40 11.87
CA SER A 126 -12.02 -1.05 11.38
C SER A 126 -12.00 0.15 10.43
N ILE A 127 -10.80 0.71 10.27
CA ILE A 127 -10.46 1.79 9.35
C ILE A 127 -9.34 1.30 8.42
N SER A 128 -9.59 1.33 7.10
CA SER A 128 -8.63 0.90 6.08
C SER A 128 -7.99 2.08 5.37
N LEU A 129 -6.68 2.19 5.49
CA LEU A 129 -5.84 3.11 4.74
C LEU A 129 -5.45 2.38 3.43
N THR A 130 -5.92 2.86 2.27
CA THR A 130 -5.99 2.02 1.04
C THR A 130 -6.08 2.84 -0.28
N TYR A 131 -6.52 2.17 -1.35
CA TYR A 131 -6.72 2.59 -2.76
C TYR A 131 -5.45 2.92 -3.54
N ASN A 132 -4.54 3.71 -2.98
CA ASN A 132 -3.30 4.10 -3.62
C ASN A 132 -2.10 3.67 -2.75
N GLU A 133 -1.36 4.62 -2.17
CA GLU A 133 -0.24 4.31 -1.30
C GLU A 133 -0.32 5.10 0.02
N PRO A 134 -0.81 4.47 1.10
CA PRO A 134 -0.99 5.13 2.39
C PRO A 134 0.30 5.56 3.09
N THR A 135 1.43 4.92 2.78
CA THR A 135 2.72 5.28 3.40
C THR A 135 3.17 6.70 3.03
N LEU A 136 2.67 7.27 1.92
CA LEU A 136 2.98 8.65 1.55
C LEU A 136 2.49 9.70 2.55
N TRP A 137 1.39 9.38 3.24
CA TRP A 137 0.76 10.21 4.28
C TRP A 137 0.88 9.53 5.65
N ILE A 138 2.05 8.94 5.91
CA ILE A 138 2.37 8.21 7.15
C ILE A 138 2.02 8.99 8.42
N GLU A 139 2.18 10.31 8.45
CA GLU A 139 1.84 11.14 9.61
C GLU A 139 0.34 11.05 9.92
N TYR A 140 -0.50 11.19 8.89
CA TYR A 140 -1.94 11.08 9.01
C TYR A 140 -2.38 9.65 9.34
N ALA A 141 -1.74 8.65 8.71
CA ALA A 141 -1.97 7.24 8.99
C ALA A 141 -1.70 6.87 10.46
N MET A 142 -0.56 7.32 11.00
CA MET A 142 -0.16 7.05 12.39
C MET A 142 -1.11 7.72 13.38
N ASP A 143 -1.55 8.95 13.12
CA ASP A 143 -2.46 9.67 14.01
C ASP A 143 -3.86 9.03 14.03
N ILE A 144 -4.37 8.61 12.87
CA ILE A 144 -5.60 7.81 12.78
C ILE A 144 -5.45 6.52 13.58
N ALA A 145 -4.35 5.78 13.37
CA ALA A 145 -4.14 4.47 13.99
C ALA A 145 -4.11 4.53 15.52
N LYS A 146 -3.44 5.54 16.09
CA LYS A 146 -3.40 5.79 17.54
C LYS A 146 -4.79 6.07 18.11
N LEU A 147 -5.57 6.92 17.45
CA LEU A 147 -6.91 7.28 17.90
C LEU A 147 -7.92 6.14 17.71
N ALA A 148 -7.79 5.38 16.62
CA ALA A 148 -8.60 4.19 16.34
C ALA A 148 -8.43 3.16 17.46
N ARG A 149 -7.17 2.84 17.81
CA ARG A 149 -6.85 1.94 18.93
C ARG A 149 -7.43 2.42 20.26
N ALA A 150 -7.28 3.72 20.57
CA ALA A 150 -7.84 4.31 21.78
C ALA A 150 -9.38 4.23 21.83
N SER A 151 -10.04 4.10 20.67
CA SER A 151 -11.49 3.99 20.53
C SER A 151 -11.97 2.54 20.31
N GLY A 152 -11.08 1.55 20.44
CA GLY A 152 -11.40 0.13 20.23
C GLY A 152 -11.58 -0.29 18.76
N LEU A 153 -11.23 0.57 17.80
CA LEU A 153 -11.28 0.27 16.37
C LEU A 153 -9.95 -0.30 15.88
N ARG A 154 -10.01 -1.20 14.89
CA ARG A 154 -8.84 -1.77 14.24
C ARG A 154 -8.34 -0.90 13.08
N THR A 155 -7.03 -0.87 12.87
CA THR A 155 -6.41 -0.19 11.72
C THR A 155 -5.91 -1.20 10.71
N VAL A 156 -6.29 -0.99 9.45
CA VAL A 156 -5.91 -1.82 8.30
C VAL A 156 -5.06 -1.01 7.33
N LEU A 157 -3.95 -1.58 6.86
CA LEU A 157 -3.07 -0.97 5.86
C LEU A 157 -3.10 -1.78 4.56
N VAL A 158 -3.49 -1.16 3.45
CA VAL A 158 -3.36 -1.76 2.11
C VAL A 158 -2.33 -0.95 1.34
N THR A 159 -1.17 -1.54 1.06
CA THR A 159 0.01 -0.83 0.56
C THR A 159 0.76 -1.64 -0.49
N ASN A 160 1.53 -0.96 -1.34
CA ASN A 160 2.49 -1.59 -2.23
C ASN A 160 3.81 -1.97 -1.53
N GLY A 161 3.98 -1.62 -0.24
CA GLY A 161 5.15 -2.00 0.56
C GLY A 161 6.45 -1.30 0.15
N PHE A 162 6.43 -0.29 -0.72
CA PHE A 162 7.62 0.40 -1.19
C PHE A 162 8.05 1.51 -0.22
N ILE A 163 8.43 1.12 1.00
CA ILE A 163 8.74 2.00 2.14
C ILE A 163 10.14 1.69 2.68
N GLU A 164 10.82 2.69 3.25
CA GLU A 164 12.11 2.47 3.92
C GLU A 164 11.93 1.83 5.31
N PRO A 165 12.91 1.05 5.81
CA PRO A 165 12.75 0.32 7.07
C PRO A 165 12.43 1.17 8.30
N GLU A 166 13.03 2.35 8.45
CA GLU A 166 12.76 3.22 9.61
C GLU A 166 11.30 3.73 9.63
N PRO A 167 10.77 4.33 8.55
CA PRO A 167 9.35 4.64 8.47
C PRO A 167 8.42 3.43 8.67
N ALA A 168 8.77 2.28 8.10
CA ALA A 168 7.99 1.05 8.27
C ALA A 168 7.88 0.66 9.75
N ARG A 169 9.00 0.64 10.48
CA ARG A 169 9.05 0.36 11.92
C ARG A 169 8.32 1.39 12.79
N ALA A 170 8.12 2.61 12.28
CA ALA A 170 7.32 3.61 12.97
C ALA A 170 5.81 3.41 12.76
N LEU A 171 5.38 2.99 11.57
CA LEU A 171 3.96 2.82 11.21
C LEU A 171 3.41 1.45 11.63
N TYR A 172 4.11 0.37 11.28
CA TYR A 172 3.57 -0.99 11.35
C TYR A 172 3.12 -1.43 12.75
N PRO A 173 3.79 -1.08 13.86
CA PRO A 173 3.31 -1.41 15.21
C PRO A 173 1.96 -0.77 15.59
N LEU A 174 1.47 0.20 14.80
CA LEU A 174 0.17 0.85 14.98
C LEU A 174 -0.95 0.18 14.17
N VAL A 175 -0.61 -0.72 13.25
CA VAL A 175 -1.54 -1.37 12.32
C VAL A 175 -1.88 -2.77 12.83
N ASP A 176 -3.17 -3.12 12.83
CA ASP A 176 -3.64 -4.45 13.27
C ASP A 176 -3.58 -5.49 12.16
N ALA A 177 -3.81 -5.09 10.91
CA ALA A 177 -3.69 -5.95 9.74
C ALA A 177 -3.18 -5.21 8.51
N ALA A 178 -2.41 -5.89 7.67
CA ALA A 178 -1.97 -5.37 6.39
C ALA A 178 -2.26 -6.33 5.25
N ASN A 179 -2.63 -5.77 4.11
CA ASN A 179 -2.49 -6.42 2.83
C ASN A 179 -1.36 -5.71 2.05
N ILE A 180 -0.31 -6.45 1.71
CA ILE A 180 0.82 -5.91 0.94
C ILE A 180 0.83 -6.50 -0.46
N ASP A 181 0.79 -5.63 -1.47
CA ASP A 181 0.85 -6.04 -2.86
C ASP A 181 2.28 -6.40 -3.28
N VAL A 182 2.58 -7.70 -3.40
CA VAL A 182 3.78 -8.20 -4.06
C VAL A 182 3.46 -8.39 -5.54
N LYS A 183 3.71 -7.35 -6.34
CA LYS A 183 3.15 -7.22 -7.70
C LYS A 183 3.78 -8.14 -8.75
N GLY A 184 4.97 -8.66 -8.47
CA GLY A 184 5.70 -9.66 -9.26
C GLY A 184 6.86 -10.16 -8.41
N PHE A 185 7.62 -11.13 -8.91
CA PHE A 185 8.73 -11.71 -8.15
C PHE A 185 10.06 -11.73 -8.91
N SER A 186 10.33 -10.65 -9.63
CA SER A 186 11.62 -10.35 -10.23
C SER A 186 11.90 -8.85 -10.18
N GLU A 187 13.18 -8.47 -10.12
CA GLU A 187 13.57 -7.06 -10.22
C GLU A 187 13.21 -6.50 -11.59
N GLU A 188 13.37 -7.27 -12.67
CA GLU A 188 12.96 -6.89 -14.03
C GLU A 188 11.47 -6.51 -14.11
N PHE A 189 10.59 -7.24 -13.43
CA PHE A 189 9.17 -6.88 -13.37
C PHE A 189 8.97 -5.53 -12.69
N TYR A 190 9.64 -5.30 -11.55
CA TYR A 190 9.50 -4.04 -10.82
C TYR A 190 10.07 -2.85 -11.57
N GLU A 191 11.23 -3.01 -12.21
CA GLU A 191 11.85 -1.98 -13.03
C GLU A 191 10.98 -1.62 -14.24
N SER A 192 10.55 -2.63 -15.01
CA SER A 192 9.84 -2.42 -16.27
C SER A 192 8.35 -2.12 -16.13
N MET A 193 7.68 -2.67 -15.11
CA MET A 193 6.23 -2.55 -14.95
C MET A 193 5.83 -1.61 -13.82
N CYS A 194 6.69 -1.37 -12.83
CA CYS A 194 6.36 -0.60 -11.62
C CYS A 194 7.25 0.64 -11.40
N GLY A 195 8.33 0.83 -12.16
CA GLY A 195 9.29 1.90 -11.93
C GLY A 195 9.88 1.91 -10.51
N GLY A 196 10.14 0.72 -9.97
CA GLY A 196 10.65 0.51 -8.60
C GLY A 196 11.52 -0.76 -8.52
N SER A 197 11.63 -1.35 -7.33
CA SER A 197 12.40 -2.58 -7.07
C SER A 197 11.66 -3.52 -6.11
N LEU A 198 11.91 -4.83 -6.22
CA LEU A 198 11.27 -5.87 -5.40
C LEU A 198 11.87 -5.93 -4.00
N ALA A 199 13.19 -5.77 -3.87
CA ALA A 199 13.88 -5.93 -2.59
C ALA A 199 13.26 -5.09 -1.43
N PRO A 200 12.93 -3.79 -1.58
CA PRO A 200 12.29 -3.03 -0.52
C PRO A 200 10.90 -3.56 -0.13
N VAL A 201 10.13 -4.08 -1.08
CA VAL A 201 8.80 -4.65 -0.81
C VAL A 201 8.91 -5.92 0.03
N ARG A 202 9.89 -6.78 -0.27
CA ARG A 202 10.16 -7.98 0.55
C ARG A 202 10.55 -7.59 1.97
N THR A 203 11.49 -6.65 2.12
CA THR A 203 11.89 -6.10 3.42
C THR A 203 10.69 -5.56 4.19
N ALA A 204 9.79 -4.82 3.53
CA ALA A 204 8.58 -4.31 4.17
C ALA A 204 7.65 -5.44 4.66
N CYS A 205 7.45 -6.50 3.88
CA CYS A 205 6.66 -7.65 4.30
C CYS A 205 7.27 -8.34 5.53
N GLU A 206 8.60 -8.55 5.50
CA GLU A 206 9.34 -9.18 6.59
C GLU A 206 9.30 -8.33 7.87
N ILE A 207 9.47 -7.00 7.79
CA ILE A 207 9.32 -6.11 8.95
C ILE A 207 7.91 -6.22 9.52
N PHE A 208 6.87 -6.23 8.68
CA PHE A 208 5.50 -6.31 9.17
C PHE A 208 5.23 -7.64 9.89
N LYS A 209 5.56 -8.77 9.25
CA LYS A 209 5.31 -10.11 9.81
C LYS A 209 6.18 -10.39 11.04
N ASN A 210 7.48 -10.11 10.95
CA ASN A 210 8.47 -10.62 11.90
C ASN A 210 8.79 -9.63 13.03
N GLU A 211 8.53 -8.33 12.84
CA GLU A 211 8.83 -7.30 13.85
C GLU A 211 7.57 -6.64 14.43
N ALA A 212 6.54 -6.35 13.62
CA ALA A 212 5.36 -5.61 14.07
C ALA A 212 4.26 -6.49 14.70
N GLY A 213 4.17 -7.76 14.31
CA GLY A 213 3.24 -8.74 14.90
C GLY A 213 1.76 -8.58 14.52
N GLY A 214 1.46 -7.84 13.45
CA GLY A 214 0.10 -7.70 12.91
C GLY A 214 -0.31 -8.86 12.00
N HIS A 215 -1.58 -8.90 11.59
CA HIS A 215 -2.08 -9.88 10.63
C HIS A 215 -1.70 -9.50 9.20
N LEU A 216 -0.86 -10.29 8.54
CA LEU A 216 -0.40 -10.04 7.16
C LEU A 216 -1.10 -10.96 6.18
N GLU A 217 -1.63 -10.39 5.10
CA GLU A 217 -2.02 -11.12 3.88
C GLU A 217 -1.28 -10.51 2.68
N LEU A 218 -0.96 -11.31 1.66
CA LEU A 218 -0.26 -10.83 0.47
C LEU A 218 -1.16 -10.90 -0.76
N THR A 219 -1.11 -9.88 -1.59
CA THR A 219 -1.80 -9.87 -2.89
C THR A 219 -0.80 -9.87 -4.02
N ASN A 220 -1.02 -10.76 -4.99
CA ASN A 220 -0.35 -10.76 -6.28
C ASN A 220 -1.40 -10.60 -7.40
N LEU A 221 -1.33 -9.50 -8.15
CA LEU A 221 -2.13 -9.30 -9.36
C LEU A 221 -1.44 -10.03 -10.51
N VAL A 222 -1.99 -11.16 -10.94
CA VAL A 222 -1.37 -12.03 -11.95
C VAL A 222 -1.66 -11.45 -13.33
N ILE A 223 -0.63 -11.05 -14.06
CA ILE A 223 -0.68 -10.45 -15.40
C ILE A 223 -0.11 -11.48 -16.39
N PRO A 224 -0.93 -12.01 -17.32
CA PRO A 224 -0.48 -13.02 -18.28
C PRO A 224 0.74 -12.58 -19.09
N GLY A 225 1.76 -13.45 -19.15
CA GLY A 225 3.03 -13.24 -19.84
C GLY A 225 3.98 -12.25 -19.16
N ARG A 226 3.72 -11.83 -17.91
CA ARG A 226 4.58 -10.85 -17.21
C ARG A 226 5.06 -11.33 -15.84
N ASN A 227 4.17 -11.87 -15.02
CA ASN A 227 4.53 -12.39 -13.69
C ASN A 227 3.99 -13.79 -13.40
N ASP A 228 3.56 -14.52 -14.43
CA ASP A 228 2.93 -15.84 -14.36
C ASP A 228 3.85 -16.99 -14.81
N SER A 229 5.15 -16.73 -15.00
CA SER A 229 6.10 -17.80 -15.34
C SER A 229 6.27 -18.76 -14.15
N PRO A 230 6.42 -20.08 -14.39
CA PRO A 230 6.66 -21.04 -13.32
C PRO A 230 7.82 -20.65 -12.41
N GLU A 231 8.90 -20.10 -12.96
CA GLU A 231 10.09 -19.69 -12.20
C GLU A 231 9.80 -18.55 -11.23
N GLN A 232 9.05 -17.52 -11.66
CA GLN A 232 8.67 -16.43 -10.76
C GLN A 232 7.71 -16.90 -9.67
N GLN A 233 6.82 -17.82 -10.01
CA GLN A 233 5.80 -18.34 -9.09
C GLN A 233 6.43 -19.24 -8.02
N GLU A 234 7.35 -20.14 -8.40
CA GLU A 234 8.12 -20.90 -7.41
C GLU A 234 8.98 -19.99 -6.55
N ALA A 235 9.66 -19.01 -7.14
CA ALA A 235 10.48 -18.07 -6.36
C ALA A 235 9.64 -17.25 -5.35
N TYR A 236 8.43 -16.84 -5.73
CA TYR A 236 7.49 -16.17 -4.83
C TYR A 236 7.11 -17.08 -3.66
N LEU A 237 6.68 -18.32 -3.95
CA LEU A 237 6.27 -19.27 -2.93
C LEU A 237 7.44 -19.69 -2.03
N ASP A 238 8.65 -19.88 -2.58
CA ASP A 238 9.88 -20.15 -1.83
C ASP A 238 10.16 -19.05 -0.80
N TRP A 239 10.07 -17.79 -1.24
CA TRP A 239 10.28 -16.66 -0.35
C TRP A 239 9.21 -16.54 0.73
N VAL A 240 7.92 -16.67 0.38
CA VAL A 240 6.86 -16.60 1.40
C VAL A 240 7.04 -17.71 2.42
N GLU A 241 7.28 -18.95 1.98
CA GLU A 241 7.52 -20.08 2.87
C GLU A 241 8.70 -19.83 3.81
N ALA A 242 9.84 -19.37 3.29
CA ALA A 242 11.06 -19.16 4.06
C ALA A 242 11.00 -17.94 5.00
N ALA A 243 10.41 -16.82 4.55
CA ALA A 243 10.50 -15.54 5.23
C ALA A 243 9.25 -15.19 6.06
N LEU A 244 8.08 -15.72 5.68
CA LEU A 244 6.77 -15.33 6.24
C LEU A 244 5.94 -16.51 6.74
N GLY A 245 6.27 -17.74 6.33
CA GLY A 245 5.55 -18.97 6.70
C GLY A 245 4.33 -19.26 5.82
N THR A 246 4.03 -20.56 5.64
CA THR A 246 2.92 -21.08 4.82
C THR A 246 1.53 -20.84 5.43
N ASP A 247 1.47 -20.32 6.65
CA ASP A 247 0.26 -19.83 7.30
C ASP A 247 -0.19 -18.47 6.75
N THR A 248 0.73 -17.69 6.16
CA THR A 248 0.46 -16.37 5.57
C THR A 248 -0.53 -16.48 4.41
N PRO A 249 -1.72 -15.84 4.50
CA PRO A 249 -2.69 -15.88 3.43
C PRO A 249 -2.22 -15.22 2.14
N LEU A 250 -2.48 -15.88 1.02
CA LEU A 250 -2.12 -15.46 -0.33
C LEU A 250 -3.37 -15.17 -1.15
N HIS A 251 -3.37 -14.05 -1.87
CA HIS A 251 -4.41 -13.67 -2.82
C HIS A 251 -3.83 -13.56 -4.21
N PHE A 252 -4.31 -14.38 -5.12
CA PHE A 252 -4.02 -14.25 -6.55
C PHE A 252 -5.21 -13.61 -7.24
N ASN A 253 -5.01 -12.40 -7.76
CA ASN A 253 -6.07 -11.61 -8.39
C ASN A 253 -5.91 -11.59 -9.90
N ALA A 254 -7.04 -11.68 -10.61
CA ALA A 254 -7.06 -11.52 -12.05
C ALA A 254 -6.82 -10.05 -12.44
N TYR A 255 -5.87 -9.86 -13.35
CA TYR A 255 -5.65 -8.63 -14.07
C TYR A 255 -6.71 -8.42 -15.15
N PHE A 256 -7.03 -7.15 -15.43
CA PHE A 256 -7.72 -6.71 -16.63
C PHE A 256 -7.00 -5.47 -17.19
N PRO A 257 -7.01 -5.25 -18.53
CA PRO A 257 -6.40 -4.08 -19.16
C PRO A 257 -6.73 -2.76 -18.50
N ALA A 258 -5.70 -2.05 -18.00
CA ALA A 258 -5.87 -0.82 -17.22
C ALA A 258 -4.73 0.17 -17.45
N TYR A 259 -5.03 1.46 -17.27
CA TYR A 259 -4.09 2.57 -17.43
C TYR A 259 -3.36 2.54 -18.79
N HIS A 260 -2.03 2.49 -18.80
CA HIS A 260 -1.21 2.51 -20.00
C HIS A 260 -0.84 1.11 -20.51
N TYR A 261 -1.10 0.06 -19.72
CA TYR A 261 -0.81 -1.31 -20.09
C TYR A 261 -2.08 -2.00 -20.59
N ARG A 262 -2.12 -2.29 -21.90
CA ARG A 262 -3.27 -2.96 -22.56
C ARG A 262 -2.87 -4.16 -23.41
N GLN A 263 -1.59 -4.51 -23.40
CA GLN A 263 -1.01 -5.54 -24.28
C GLN A 263 -1.32 -6.96 -23.79
N SER A 264 -1.46 -7.16 -22.48
CA SER A 264 -1.81 -8.46 -21.89
C SER A 264 -3.34 -8.60 -21.77
N PRO A 265 -3.92 -9.79 -22.04
CA PRO A 265 -5.35 -10.03 -21.88
C PRO A 265 -5.77 -10.04 -20.40
N ARG A 266 -7.09 -10.11 -20.15
CA ARG A 266 -7.59 -10.45 -18.81
C ARG A 266 -7.05 -11.82 -18.39
N THR A 267 -6.66 -11.96 -17.13
CA THR A 267 -6.15 -13.24 -16.59
C THR A 267 -7.21 -14.32 -16.67
N PRO A 268 -6.95 -15.45 -17.33
CA PRO A 268 -7.87 -16.57 -17.34
C PRO A 268 -8.02 -17.17 -15.93
N ALA A 269 -9.24 -17.51 -15.53
CA ALA A 269 -9.49 -18.15 -14.23
C ALA A 269 -8.68 -19.44 -14.05
N ALA A 270 -8.47 -20.21 -15.13
CA ALA A 270 -7.66 -21.42 -15.12
C ALA A 270 -6.21 -21.18 -14.66
N LEU A 271 -5.60 -20.03 -15.02
CA LEU A 271 -4.26 -19.68 -14.58
C LEU A 271 -4.22 -19.49 -13.06
N LEU A 272 -5.20 -18.77 -12.50
CA LEU A 272 -5.28 -18.57 -11.07
C LEU A 272 -5.57 -19.87 -10.30
N HIS A 273 -6.43 -20.73 -10.84
CA HIS A 273 -6.67 -22.06 -10.26
C HIS A 273 -5.38 -22.89 -10.21
N ALA A 274 -4.58 -22.89 -11.29
CA ALA A 274 -3.30 -23.59 -11.30
C ALA A 274 -2.32 -23.05 -10.24
N LEU A 275 -2.21 -21.72 -10.09
CA LEU A 275 -1.37 -21.10 -9.06
C LEU A 275 -1.85 -21.45 -7.65
N ARG A 276 -3.16 -21.42 -7.42
CA ARG A 276 -3.75 -21.81 -6.14
C ARG A 276 -3.42 -23.26 -5.83
N ASP A 277 -3.70 -24.17 -6.76
CA ASP A 277 -3.53 -25.60 -6.54
C ASP A 277 -2.04 -25.91 -6.28
N ARG A 278 -1.13 -25.24 -7.00
CA ARG A 278 0.31 -25.33 -6.73
C ARG A 278 0.71 -24.84 -5.34
N ALA A 279 0.18 -23.71 -4.89
CA ALA A 279 0.41 -23.22 -3.53
C ALA A 279 -0.16 -24.18 -2.47
N LEU A 280 -1.35 -24.76 -2.69
CA LEU A 280 -1.93 -25.76 -1.80
C LEU A 280 -1.07 -27.04 -1.72
N GLU A 281 -0.53 -27.52 -2.85
CA GLU A 281 0.41 -28.66 -2.89
C GLU A 281 1.67 -28.42 -2.06
N ARG A 282 2.15 -27.17 -2.03
CA ARG A 282 3.27 -26.73 -1.19
C ARG A 282 2.91 -26.52 0.29
N GLY A 283 1.66 -26.75 0.66
CA GLY A 283 1.20 -26.67 2.05
C GLY A 283 0.74 -25.29 2.50
N PHE A 284 0.59 -24.31 1.60
CA PHE A 284 -0.08 -23.05 1.92
C PHE A 284 -1.55 -23.31 2.23
N ARG A 285 -2.03 -22.83 3.38
CA ARG A 285 -3.38 -23.19 3.88
C ARG A 285 -4.47 -22.22 3.43
N ASN A 286 -4.10 -20.96 3.23
CA ASN A 286 -5.02 -19.86 3.00
C ASN A 286 -4.73 -19.22 1.65
N VAL A 287 -5.22 -19.82 0.58
CA VAL A 287 -5.07 -19.28 -0.78
C VAL A 287 -6.43 -18.84 -1.32
N ARG A 288 -6.50 -17.60 -1.80
CA ARG A 288 -7.72 -16.94 -2.27
C ARG A 288 -7.54 -16.46 -3.70
N LEU A 289 -8.62 -16.51 -4.46
CA LEU A 289 -8.68 -16.02 -5.83
C LEU A 289 -9.63 -14.84 -5.90
N GLY A 290 -9.21 -13.76 -6.53
CA GLY A 290 -10.02 -12.56 -6.70
C GLY A 290 -10.13 -12.13 -8.16
N ASN A 291 -11.14 -11.30 -8.44
CA ASN A 291 -11.42 -10.73 -9.77
C ASN A 291 -11.69 -11.76 -10.89
N ILE A 292 -12.03 -13.01 -10.54
CA ILE A 292 -12.44 -14.05 -11.50
C ILE A 292 -13.89 -13.90 -11.92
#